data_AF-A0A1F5XHA8-F1
#
_entry.id   AF-A0A1F5XHA8-F1
#
_cell.length_a   1.000
_cell.length_b   1.000
_cell.length_c   1.000
_cell.angle_alpha   90.00
_cell.angle_beta   90.00
_cell.angle_gamma   90.00
#
_symmetry.space_group_name_H-M   'P 1'
#
loop_
_entity.id
_entity.type
_entity.pdbx_description
1 polymer ?
#
loop_
_entity_poly.entity_id
_entity_poly.type
_entity_poly.pdbx_seq_one_letter_code
_entity_poly.pdbx_strand_id
1 'polypeptide(L)' 'MTTQAISKAIKSSKPAVIKEHGNPRYVVLDWKTYQAWAELRDEMEDSVRLNEALRDPKNQRRVKYNGKF' A
#
# COMPACT_ATOMS: atom_id res chain seq x y z
N MET A 1 -20.45 5.37 -15.46
CA MET A 1 -19.61 5.86 -14.36
C MET A 1 -19.89 7.36 -14.19
N THR A 2 -20.31 7.85 -13.02
CA THR A 2 -20.66 9.28 -12.86
C THR A 2 -19.57 10.05 -12.12
N THR A 3 -19.17 11.19 -12.69
CA THR A 3 -18.24 12.17 -12.10
C THR A 3 -18.67 12.63 -10.69
N GLN A 4 -19.97 12.57 -10.39
CA GLN A 4 -20.53 12.85 -9.06
C GLN A 4 -20.05 11.88 -7.97
N ALA A 5 -19.91 10.58 -8.28
CA ALA A 5 -19.45 9.59 -7.29
C ALA A 5 -17.99 9.84 -6.90
N ILE A 6 -17.17 10.20 -7.90
CA ILE A 6 -15.76 10.59 -7.71
C ILE A 6 -15.69 11.87 -6.88
N SER A 7 -16.48 12.90 -7.23
CA SER A 7 -16.50 14.18 -6.48
C SER A 7 -16.92 14.00 -5.02
N LYS A 8 -17.91 13.15 -4.75
CA LYS A 8 -18.37 12.84 -3.39
C LYS A 8 -17.30 12.11 -2.57
N ALA A 9 -16.61 11.15 -3.18
CA ALA A 9 -15.51 10.43 -2.53
C ALA A 9 -14.39 11.39 -2.11
N ILE A 10 -13.94 12.25 -3.04
CA ILE A 10 -12.90 13.26 -2.81
C ILE A 10 -13.30 14.23 -1.68
N LYS A 11 -14.54 14.74 -1.69
CA LYS A 11 -15.02 15.67 -0.65
C LYS A 11 -15.17 15.03 0.73
N SER A 12 -15.42 13.73 0.79
CA SER A 12 -15.68 13.03 2.05
C SER A 12 -14.41 12.55 2.77
N SER A 13 -13.24 12.64 2.13
CA SER A 13 -11.97 12.06 2.58
C SER A 13 -12.11 10.58 2.99
N LYS A 14 -13.10 9.88 2.43
CA LYS A 14 -13.36 8.47 2.67
C LYS A 14 -13.18 7.70 1.37
N PRO A 15 -12.50 6.55 1.41
CA PRO A 15 -12.45 5.64 0.27
C PRO A 15 -13.86 5.30 -0.22
N ALA A 16 -14.07 5.37 -1.53
CA ALA A 16 -15.32 4.97 -2.14
C ALA A 16 -15.09 3.85 -3.16
N VAL A 17 -15.93 2.83 -3.12
CA VAL A 17 -15.87 1.71 -4.07
C VAL A 17 -16.90 1.93 -5.18
N ILE A 18 -16.43 2.05 -6.41
CA ILE A 18 -17.27 2.10 -7.60
C ILE A 18 -17.51 0.67 -8.09
N LYS A 19 -18.79 0.33 -8.22
CA LYS A 19 -19.23 -0.96 -8.75
C LYS A 19 -19.68 -0.80 -10.20
N GLU A 20 -19.28 -1.74 -11.05
CA GLU A 20 -19.82 -1.91 -12.40
C GLU A 20 -20.55 -3.25 -12.48
N HIS A 21 -21.80 -3.25 -12.95
CA HIS A 21 -22.66 -4.44 -12.98
C HIS A 21 -22.77 -5.17 -11.62
N GLY A 22 -22.75 -4.42 -10.51
CA GLY A 22 -22.81 -4.97 -9.15
C GLY A 22 -21.45 -5.42 -8.58
N ASN A 23 -20.41 -5.52 -9.42
CA ASN A 23 -19.09 -5.95 -9.01
C ASN A 23 -18.19 -4.74 -8.69
N PRO A 24 -17.49 -4.73 -7.54
CA PRO A 24 -16.53 -3.67 -7.22
C PRO A 24 -15.39 -3.68 -8.23
N ARG A 25 -15.17 -2.57 -8.94
CA ARG A 25 -14.18 -2.47 -10.00
C ARG A 25 -13.12 -1.41 -9.73
N TYR A 26 -13.49 -0.30 -9.10
CA TYR A 26 -12.56 0.79 -8.80
C TYR A 26 -12.70 1.23 -7.35
N VAL A 27 -11.58 1.65 -6.76
CA VAL A 27 -11.56 2.32 -5.46
C VAL A 27 -11.06 3.73 -5.70
N VAL A 28 -11.82 4.72 -5.25
CA VAL A 28 -11.45 6.13 -5.28
C VAL A 28 -10.91 6.49 -3.91
N LEU A 29 -9.67 6.96 -3.89
CA LEU A 29 -8.97 7.47 -2.72
C LEU A 29 -8.67 8.95 -2.94
N ASP A 30 -8.61 9.73 -1.87
CA ASP A 30 -7.96 11.04 -1.95
C ASP A 30 -6.45 10.88 -2.12
N TRP A 31 -5.79 11.91 -2.63
CA TRP A 31 -4.37 11.88 -2.94
C TRP A 31 -3.48 11.56 -1.73
N LYS A 32 -3.81 12.08 -0.54
CA LYS A 32 -3.00 11.85 0.67
C LYS A 32 -3.10 10.40 1.12
N THR A 33 -4.29 9.84 1.09
CA THR A 33 -4.52 8.44 1.43
C THR A 33 -3.85 7.50 0.42
N TYR A 34 -3.93 7.83 -0.87
CA TYR A 34 -3.21 7.08 -1.91
C TYR A 34 -1.70 7.10 -1.69
N GLN A 35 -1.13 8.27 -1.39
CA GLN A 35 0.31 8.42 -1.16
C GLN A 35 0.78 7.61 0.05
N ALA A 36 0.08 7.72 1.19
CA ALA A 36 0.42 6.95 2.39
C ALA A 36 0.34 5.42 2.15
N TRP A 37 -0.64 4.98 1.35
CA TRP A 37 -0.75 3.57 0.97
C TRP A 37 0.38 3.13 0.04
N ALA A 38 0.81 3.98 -0.90
CA ALA A 38 1.92 3.69 -1.80
C ALA A 38 3.24 3.56 -1.02
N GLU A 39 3.52 4.48 -0.11
CA GLU A 39 4.70 4.43 0.77
C GLU A 39 4.71 3.14 1.61
N LEU A 40 3.58 2.80 2.24
CA LEU A 40 3.45 1.55 3.01
C LEU A 40 3.67 0.30 2.14
N ARG A 41 3.21 0.31 0.88
CA ARG A 41 3.40 -0.81 -0.04
C ARG A 41 4.88 -1.01 -0.35
N ASP A 42 5.59 0.07 -0.61
CA ASP A 42 7.02 0.03 -0.92
C ASP A 42 7.83 -0.44 0.30
N GLU A 43 7.51 0.03 1.50
CA GLU A 43 8.10 -0.48 2.75
C GLU A 43 7.83 -1.98 2.95
N MET A 44 6.61 -2.43 2.65
CA MET A 44 6.25 -3.85 2.76
C MET A 44 7.01 -4.70 1.75
N GLU A 45 7.12 -4.26 0.49
CA GLU A 45 7.92 -4.94 -0.53
C GLU A 45 9.38 -5.06 -0.10
N ASP A 46 9.97 -4.00 0.45
CA ASP A 46 11.35 -4.01 0.93
C ASP A 46 11.53 -4.93 2.15
N SER A 47 10.55 -4.97 3.05
CA SER A 47 10.56 -5.91 4.18
C SER A 47 10.51 -7.38 3.72
N VAL A 48 9.75 -7.67 2.65
CA VAL A 48 9.67 -9.01 2.06
C VAL A 48 11.00 -9.36 1.39
N ARG A 49 11.56 -8.45 0.58
CA ARG A 49 12.88 -8.63 -0.05
C ARG A 49 13.97 -8.86 1.00
N LEU A 50 13.95 -8.12 2.11
CA LEU A 50 14.90 -8.30 3.22
C LEU A 50 14.72 -9.67 3.87
N ASN A 51 13.49 -10.07 4.18
CA ASN A 51 13.21 -11.39 4.75
C ASN A 51 13.65 -12.52 3.83
N GLU A 52 13.41 -12.41 2.53
CA GLU A 52 13.90 -13.37 1.53
C GLU A 52 15.42 -13.40 1.48
N ALA A 53 16.09 -12.25 1.47
CA ALA A 53 17.54 -12.17 1.50
C ALA A 53 18.13 -12.82 2.76
N LEU A 54 17.47 -12.66 3.92
CA LEU A 54 17.87 -13.26 5.20
C LEU A 54 17.57 -14.77 5.31
N ARG A 55 16.79 -15.36 4.40
CA ARG A 55 16.64 -16.82 4.33
C ARG A 55 17.92 -17.49 3.85
N ASP A 56 18.79 -16.79 3.11
CA ASP A 56 20.10 -17.32 2.73
C ASP A 56 21.05 -17.34 3.96
N PRO A 57 21.56 -18.50 4.37
CA PRO A 57 22.51 -18.63 5.49
C PRO A 57 23.78 -17.77 5.34
N LYS A 58 24.18 -17.42 4.11
CA LYS A 58 25.32 -16.53 3.83
C LYS A 58 25.05 -15.08 4.23
N ASN A 59 23.79 -14.64 4.14
CA ASN A 59 23.38 -13.27 4.44
C ASN A 59 23.05 -13.08 5.92
N GLN A 60 22.62 -14.14 6.61
CA GLN A 60 22.39 -14.12 8.07
C GLN A 60 23.62 -13.70 8.88
N ARG A 61 24.83 -14.05 8.43
CA ARG A 61 26.09 -13.71 9.11
C ARG A 61 26.60 -12.29 8.80
N ARG A 62 26.06 -11.65 7.76
CA ARG A 62 26.46 -10.29 7.33
C ARG A 62 25.66 -9.22 8.05
N VAL A 63 24.42 -9.51 8.41
CA VAL A 63 23.60 -8.65 9.28
C VAL A 63 24.00 -8.91 10.72
N LYS A 64 25.17 -8.39 11.14
CA LYS A 64 25.45 -8.26 12.57
C LYS A 64 24.41 -7.29 13.14
N TYR A 65 23.56 -7.83 14.01
CA TYR A 65 22.51 -7.15 14.73
C TYR A 65 23.06 -5.91 15.47
N ASN A 66 23.07 -4.74 14.83
CA ASN A 66 23.18 -3.45 15.50
C ASN A 66 21.75 -2.96 15.74
N GLY A 67 21.06 -3.64 16.66
CA GLY A 67 19.78 -3.18 17.17
C GLY A 67 19.98 -1.85 17.90
N LYS A 68 19.50 -0.77 17.30
CA LYS A 68 19.01 0.40 18.02
C LYS A 68 17.73 0.85 17.32
N PHE A 69 16.62 0.44 17.92
CA PHE A 69 15.34 1.14 17.83
C PHE A 69 15.52 2.56 18.40
#